data_AF-A0A396IC25-F1
#
_entry.id   AF-A0A396IC25-F1
#
_cell.length_a   1.000
_cell.length_b   1.000
_cell.length_c   1.000
_cell.angle_alpha   90.00
_cell.angle_beta   90.00
_cell.angle_gamma   90.00
#
_symmetry.space_group_name_H-M   'P 1'
#
loop_
_entity.id
_entity.type
_entity.pdbx_description
1 polymer ?
#
loop_
_entity_poly.entity_id
_entity_poly.type
_entity_poly.pdbx_seq_one_letter_code
_entity_poly.pdbx_strand_id
1 'polypeptide(L)' 'MSDGEDDQECWEEPEFVPQCLFSCLTTCIIQDFLGWKNELRLVEYILRNAQNLQTMTIKCESEPLKIERKLS' A
#
# COMPACT_ATOMS: atom_id res chain seq x y z
N MET A 1 0.94 0.60 32.91
CA MET A 1 1.01 1.58 31.81
C MET A 1 0.50 0.81 30.62
N SER A 2 -0.69 1.15 30.16
CA SER A 2 -1.33 0.49 29.02
C SER A 2 -0.51 0.84 27.80
N ASP A 3 0.27 -0.13 27.32
CA ASP A 3 0.90 -0.07 26.01
C ASP A 3 -0.26 0.09 25.02
N GLY A 4 -0.37 1.29 24.44
CA GLY A 4 -1.43 1.61 23.49
C GLY A 4 -1.42 0.55 22.40
N GLU A 5 -2.53 -0.18 22.30
CA GLU A 5 -2.83 -1.00 21.15
C GLU A 5 -2.77 -0.06 19.95
N ASP A 6 -1.67 -0.17 19.21
CA ASP A 6 -1.52 0.44 17.90
C ASP A 6 -2.50 -0.35 17.04
N ASP A 7 -3.78 0.07 17.11
CA ASP A 7 -4.91 -0.40 16.33
C ASP A 7 -4.69 -0.03 14.87
N GLN A 8 -3.59 -0.52 14.31
CA GLN A 8 -3.30 -0.45 12.90
C GLN A 8 -4.31 -1.38 12.23
N GLU A 9 -5.52 -0.87 12.01
CA GLU A 9 -6.63 -1.53 11.35
C GLU A 9 -6.06 -2.32 10.18
N CYS A 10 -6.03 -3.65 10.35
CA CYS A 10 -5.44 -4.50 9.35
C CYS A 10 -6.34 -4.44 8.13
N TRP A 11 -5.80 -4.00 6.99
CA TRP A 11 -6.57 -4.01 5.76
C TRP A 11 -7.08 -5.44 5.50
N GLU A 12 -8.39 -5.59 5.46
CA GLU A 12 -9.08 -6.82 5.12
C GLU A 12 -9.62 -6.73 3.70
N GLU A 13 -9.52 -7.85 2.99
CA GLU A 13 -10.05 -7.94 1.64
C GLU A 13 -11.59 -7.87 1.68
N PRO A 14 -12.21 -6.97 0.90
CA PRO A 14 -13.67 -6.90 0.84
C PRO A 14 -14.25 -8.16 0.18
N GLU A 15 -15.43 -8.58 0.63
CA GLU A 15 -16.14 -9.76 0.11
C GLU A 15 -16.45 -9.67 -1.40
N PHE A 16 -16.64 -8.45 -1.90
CA PHE A 16 -16.95 -8.18 -3.30
C PHE A 16 -15.99 -7.15 -3.90
N VAL A 17 -15.62 -7.40 -5.15
CA VAL A 17 -14.82 -6.47 -5.94
C VAL A 17 -15.67 -5.29 -6.38
N PRO A 18 -15.30 -4.04 -6.05
CA PRO A 18 -16.00 -2.87 -6.54
C PRO A 18 -16.01 -2.85 -8.08
N GLN A 19 -17.17 -2.62 -8.68
CA GLN A 19 -17.30 -2.65 -10.15
C GLN A 19 -16.32 -1.67 -10.82
N CYS A 20 -16.10 -0.50 -10.23
CA CYS A 20 -15.16 0.50 -10.76
C CYS A 20 -13.71 0.00 -10.77
N LEU A 21 -13.31 -0.77 -9.77
CA LEU A 21 -11.99 -1.39 -9.70
C LEU A 21 -11.81 -2.37 -10.84
N PHE A 22 -12.82 -3.22 -11.06
CA PHE A 22 -12.81 -4.23 -12.12
C PHE A 22 -12.85 -3.63 -13.53
N SER A 23 -13.82 -2.76 -13.81
CA SER A 23 -14.14 -2.36 -15.20
C SER A 23 -13.58 -1.01 -15.63
N CYS A 24 -13.18 -0.13 -14.71
CA CYS A 24 -12.91 1.27 -15.04
C CYS A 24 -11.53 1.76 -14.60
N LEU A 25 -10.88 1.09 -13.64
CA LEU A 25 -9.61 1.56 -13.11
C LEU A 25 -8.48 1.35 -14.12
N THR A 26 -7.95 2.44 -14.68
CA THR A 26 -6.81 2.42 -15.61
C THR A 26 -5.52 2.92 -14.98
N THR A 27 -5.61 3.76 -13.96
CA THR A 27 -4.45 4.34 -13.27
C THR A 27 -4.67 4.28 -11.76
N CYS A 28 -3.67 3.76 -11.04
CA CYS A 28 -3.63 3.75 -9.58
C CYS A 28 -2.35 4.43 -9.08
N ILE A 29 -2.48 5.35 -8.12
CA ILE A 29 -1.34 6.03 -7.49
C ILE A 29 -1.45 5.82 -5.99
N ILE A 30 -0.43 5.18 -5.41
CA ILE A 30 -0.28 5.00 -3.97
C ILE A 30 0.86 5.93 -3.53
N GLN A 31 0.56 6.79 -2.56
CA GLN A 31 1.50 7.74 -1.98
C GLN A 31 1.93 7.24 -0.61
N ASP A 32 3.08 7.75 -0.14
CA ASP A 32 3.60 7.51 1.22
C ASP A 32 3.66 6.03 1.59
N PHE A 33 4.01 5.18 0.62
CA PHE A 33 4.03 3.74 0.80
C PHE A 33 5.19 3.32 1.71
N LEU A 34 4.87 2.70 2.85
CA LEU A 34 5.84 2.30 3.86
C LEU A 34 6.34 0.86 3.69
N GLY A 35 5.70 0.09 2.81
CA GLY A 35 6.02 -1.32 2.59
C GLY A 35 5.46 -2.23 3.68
N TRP A 36 4.47 -1.77 4.43
CA TRP A 36 3.81 -2.57 5.44
C TRP A 36 3.00 -3.70 4.82
N LYS A 37 2.82 -4.78 5.58
CA LYS A 37 2.11 -5.97 5.11
C LYS A 37 0.69 -5.65 4.62
N ASN A 38 0.00 -4.72 5.28
CA ASN A 38 -1.36 -4.33 4.92
C ASN A 38 -1.40 -3.53 3.61
N GLU A 39 -0.41 -2.65 3.37
CA GLU A 39 -0.30 -1.91 2.11
C GLU A 39 0.03 -2.85 0.96
N LEU A 40 0.91 -3.83 1.18
CA LEU A 40 1.23 -4.86 0.19
C LEU A 40 0.00 -5.70 -0.20
N ARG A 41 -0.85 -6.04 0.78
CA ARG A 41 -2.11 -6.76 0.52
C ARG A 41 -3.09 -5.92 -0.30
N LEU A 42 -3.20 -4.62 -0.01
CA LEU A 42 -4.01 -3.70 -0.82
C LEU A 42 -3.49 -3.62 -2.26
N VAL A 43 -2.16 -3.50 -2.44
CA VAL A 43 -1.52 -3.49 -3.76
C VAL A 43 -1.83 -4.77 -4.52
N GLU A 44 -1.63 -5.92 -3.89
CA GLU A 44 -1.93 -7.23 -4.48
C GLU A 44 -3.40 -7.32 -4.91
N TYR A 45 -4.32 -6.90 -4.04
CA TYR A 45 -5.74 -6.91 -4.32
C TYR A 45 -6.12 -6.05 -5.53
N ILE A 46 -5.58 -4.83 -5.63
CA ILE A 46 -5.83 -3.95 -6.78
C ILE A 46 -5.28 -4.58 -8.06
N LEU A 47 -4.04 -5.09 -8.03
CA LEU A 47 -3.40 -5.72 -9.19
C LEU A 47 -4.14 -6.98 -9.65
N ARG A 48 -4.67 -7.76 -8.71
CA ARG A 48 -5.43 -8.98 -9.02
C ARG A 48 -6.79 -8.68 -9.66
N ASN A 49 -7.46 -7.61 -9.24
CA ASN A 49 -8.85 -7.37 -9.59
C ASN A 49 -9.06 -6.30 -10.68
N ALA A 50 -8.11 -5.40 -10.89
CA ALA A 50 -8.25 -4.31 -11.84
C ALA A 50 -7.89 -4.74 -13.28
N GLN A 51 -8.86 -5.33 -13.98
CA GLN A 51 -8.66 -5.89 -15.32
C GLN A 51 -8.15 -4.86 -16.35
N ASN A 52 -8.56 -3.60 -16.21
CA ASN A 52 -8.22 -2.52 -17.13
C ASN A 52 -7.05 -1.64 -16.66
N LEU A 53 -6.35 -2.03 -15.60
CA LEU A 53 -5.24 -1.25 -15.05
C LEU A 53 -4.08 -1.20 -16.03
N GLN A 54 -3.72 0.01 -16.45
CA GLN A 54 -2.61 0.28 -17.36
C GLN A 54 -1.36 0.70 -16.60
N THR A 55 -1.54 1.54 -15.57
CA THR A 55 -0.42 2.10 -14.79
C THR A 55 -0.72 2.02 -13.30
N MET A 56 0.23 1.44 -12.54
CA MET A 56 0.29 1.61 -11.09
C MET A 56 1.58 2.34 -10.72
N THR A 57 1.47 3.40 -9.93
CA THR A 57 2.62 4.12 -9.39
C THR A 57 2.61 4.03 -7.87
N ILE A 58 3.70 3.50 -7.30
CA ILE A 58 3.91 3.44 -5.86
C ILE A 58 5.03 4.42 -5.53
N LYS A 59 4.71 5.43 -4.73
CA LYS A 59 5.69 6.38 -4.20
C LYS A 59 5.98 6.00 -2.76
N CYS A 60 7.17 5.47 -2.52
CA CYS A 60 7.59 5.15 -1.16
C CYS A 60 7.91 6.43 -0.41
N GLU A 61 7.56 6.49 0.87
CA GLU A 61 8.10 7.53 1.73
C GLU A 61 9.60 7.29 1.88
N SER A 62 10.40 8.19 1.31
CA SER A 62 11.83 8.22 1.58
C SER A 62 12.06 9.06 2.83
N GLU A 63 11.86 8.50 4.02
CA GLU A 63 12.68 8.94 5.15
C GLU A 63 14.12 8.68 4.70
N PRO A 64 14.98 9.71 4.60
CA PRO A 64 16.37 9.47 4.25
C PRO A 64 16.90 8.49 5.29
N LEU A 65 17.30 7.29 4.84
CA LEU A 65 18.03 6.36 5.68
C LEU A 65 19.16 7.17 6.29
N LYS A 66 19.08 7.48 7.60
CA LYS A 66 20.18 8.07 8.36
C LYS A 66 21.25 6.98 8.44
N ILE A 67 21.91 6.73 7.32
CA ILE A 67 23.14 5.97 7.27
C ILE A 67 24.15 6.91 7.91
N GLU A 68 24.18 6.91 9.24
CA GLU A 68 25.33 7.43 9.97
C GLU A 68 26.53 6.60 9.52
N ARG A 69 27.23 7.08 8.49
CA ARG A 69 28.58 6.64 8.20
C ARG A 69 29.41 7.06 9.40
N LYS A 70 29.52 6.19 10.40
CA LYS A 70 30.61 6.23 11.38
C LYS A 70 31.89 5.96 10.60
N LEU A 71 32.48 7.02 10.05
CA LEU A 71 33.87 7.01 9.62
C LEU A 71 34.71 6.90 10.89
N SER A 72 35.12 5.68 11.20
CA SER A 72 36.16 5.36 12.19
C SER A 72 37.54 5.66 11.60
#